data_AF-A0A1P8RYA9-F1
#
_entry.id   AF-A0A1P8RYA9-F1
#
_cell.length_a   1.000
_cell.length_b   1.000
_cell.length_c   1.000
_cell.angle_alpha   90.00
_cell.angle_beta   90.00
_cell.angle_gamma   90.00
#
_symmetry.space_group_name_H-M   'P 1'
#
loop_
_entity.id
_entity.type
_entity.pdbx_description
1 polymer ?
#
loop_
_entity_poly.entity_id
_entity_poly.type
_entity_poly.pdbx_seq_one_letter_code
_entity_poly.pdbx_strand_id
1 'polypeptide(L)'
;MKSDYIKSIILILLGFLTIPLLEILPVQGGGASLIIVITIPFLVLVSVIMTIVYSLYYKKKKSENMKKKAFIIMALILIALNLLIFPHG
;
A
#
# COMPACT_ATOMS: atom_id res chain seq x y z
N MET A 1 13.83 -4.56 16.89
CA MET A 1 13.36 -5.57 15.91
C MET A 1 11.83 -5.57 15.73
N LYS A 2 11.02 -5.73 16.79
CA LYS A 2 9.54 -5.85 16.68
C LYS A 2 8.86 -4.75 15.86
N SER A 3 9.25 -3.48 16.04
CA SER A 3 8.65 -2.34 15.31
C SER A 3 8.84 -2.40 13.78
N ASP A 4 9.97 -2.92 13.29
CA ASP A 4 10.23 -2.97 11.84
C ASP A 4 9.44 -4.08 11.13
N TYR A 5 9.14 -5.18 11.84
CA TYR A 5 8.23 -6.22 11.34
C TYR A 5 6.80 -5.71 11.23
N ILE A 6 6.32 -4.98 12.26
CA ILE A 6 4.99 -4.37 12.25
C ILE A 6 4.84 -3.42 11.06
N LYS A 7 5.82 -2.55 10.82
CA LYS A 7 5.82 -1.63 9.66
C LYS A 7 5.76 -2.38 8.33
N SER A 8 6.50 -3.48 8.20
CA SER A 8 6.49 -4.30 6.99
C SER A 8 5.12 -4.95 6.76
N ILE A 9 4.49 -5.45 7.83
CA ILE A 9 3.13 -5.99 7.76
C ILE A 9 2.12 -4.91 7.36
N ILE A 10 2.24 -3.70 7.93
CA ILE A 10 1.36 -2.57 7.56
C ILE A 10 1.52 -2.22 6.07
N LEU A 11 2.74 -2.18 5.54
CA LEU A 11 2.95 -1.91 4.11
C LEU A 11 2.29 -2.97 3.23
N ILE A 12 2.37 -4.26 3.59
CA ILE A 12 1.69 -5.32 2.85
C ILE A 12 0.17 -5.13 2.92
N LEU A 13 -0.38 -4.88 4.11
CA LEU A 13 -1.82 -4.66 4.32
C LEU A 13 -2.35 -3.45 3.54
N LEU A 14 -1.56 -2.40 3.38
CA LEU A 14 -1.92 -1.24 2.55
C LEU A 14 -2.09 -1.59 1.07
N GLY A 15 -1.51 -2.69 0.58
CA GLY A 15 -1.78 -3.21 -0.76
C GLY A 15 -3.21 -3.74 -0.94
N PHE A 16 -3.86 -4.12 0.16
CA PHE A 16 -5.24 -4.60 0.18
C PHE A 16 -6.24 -3.51 0.56
N LEU A 17 -5.79 -2.27 0.73
CA LEU A 17 -6.62 -1.15 1.17
C LEU A 17 -7.80 -0.89 0.23
N THR A 18 -7.69 -1.27 -1.05
CA THR A 18 -8.77 -1.17 -2.04
C THR A 18 -10.02 -1.96 -1.65
N ILE A 19 -9.87 -3.10 -0.97
CA ILE A 19 -10.98 -3.98 -0.58
C ILE A 19 -11.96 -3.25 0.37
N PRO A 20 -11.53 -2.72 1.54
CA PRO A 20 -12.43 -1.96 2.39
C PRO A 20 -12.90 -0.65 1.74
N LEU A 21 -12.13 -0.04 0.82
CA LEU A 21 -12.62 1.13 0.09
C LEU A 21 -13.83 0.82 -0.80
N LEU A 22 -13.92 -0.39 -1.37
CA LEU A 22 -15.06 -0.81 -2.19
C LEU A 22 -16.37 -0.89 -1.40
N GLU A 23 -16.29 -1.14 -0.08
CA GLU A 23 -17.48 -1.17 0.78
C GLU A 23 -17.94 0.24 1.19
N ILE A 24 -17.02 1.22 1.19
CA ILE A 24 -17.28 2.56 1.73
C ILE A 24 -17.58 3.57 0.61
N LEU A 25 -16.91 3.46 -0.54
CA LEU A 25 -17.01 4.42 -1.64
C LEU A 25 -17.91 3.89 -2.77
N PRO A 26 -18.76 4.74 -3.36
CA PRO A 26 -19.54 4.35 -4.53
C PRO A 26 -18.61 4.10 -5.72
N VAL A 27 -18.86 2.99 -6.42
CA VAL A 27 -18.07 2.54 -7.57
C VAL A 27 -18.92 2.65 -8.83
N GLN A 28 -18.34 3.06 -9.97
CA GLN A 28 -19.07 3.09 -11.24
C GLN A 28 -19.60 1.69 -11.63
N GLY A 29 -20.68 1.65 -12.42
CA GLY A 29 -21.33 0.41 -12.87
C GLY A 29 -20.44 -0.50 -13.74
N GLY A 30 -21.04 -1.51 -14.39
CA GLY A 30 -20.47 -2.75 -14.93
C GLY A 30 -19.01 -2.83 -15.43
N GLY A 31 -18.40 -1.75 -15.91
CA GLY A 31 -16.97 -1.67 -16.27
C GLY A 31 -15.99 -1.63 -15.07
N ALA A 32 -16.44 -1.25 -13.87
CA ALA A 32 -15.56 -1.19 -12.69
C ALA A 32 -15.07 -2.58 -12.22
N SER A 33 -15.82 -3.65 -12.52
CA SER A 33 -15.47 -5.02 -12.12
C SER A 33 -14.10 -5.46 -12.67
N LEU A 34 -13.85 -5.23 -13.96
CA LEU A 34 -12.57 -5.54 -14.61
C LEU A 34 -11.43 -4.67 -14.08
N ILE A 35 -11.71 -3.39 -13.83
CA ILE A 35 -10.72 -2.45 -13.27
C ILE A 35 -10.29 -2.94 -11.88
N ILE A 36 -11.24 -3.32 -11.02
CA ILE A 36 -10.98 -3.85 -9.67
C ILE A 36 -10.14 -5.12 -9.72
N VAL A 37 -10.49 -6.07 -10.61
CA VAL A 37 -9.79 -7.35 -10.76
C VAL A 37 -8.32 -7.17 -11.14
N ILE A 38 -7.99 -6.11 -11.91
CA ILE A 38 -6.61 -5.81 -12.31
C ILE A 38 -5.88 -4.95 -11.27
N THR A 39 -6.58 -3.97 -10.69
CA THR A 39 -5.98 -2.98 -9.79
C THR A 39 -5.63 -3.57 -8.42
N ILE A 40 -6.43 -4.50 -7.87
CA ILE A 40 -6.10 -5.16 -6.60
C ILE A 40 -4.77 -5.93 -6.70
N PRO A 41 -4.56 -6.87 -7.65
CA PRO A 41 -3.28 -7.55 -7.79
C PRO A 41 -2.11 -6.60 -8.04
N PHE A 42 -2.32 -5.54 -8.83
CA PHE A 42 -1.29 -4.53 -9.07
C PHE A 42 -0.87 -3.81 -7.78
N LEU A 43 -1.83 -3.35 -6.98
CA LEU A 43 -1.56 -2.65 -5.73
C LEU A 43 -0.91 -3.56 -4.68
N VAL A 44 -1.32 -4.84 -4.61
CA VAL A 44 -0.65 -5.86 -3.78
C VAL A 44 0.80 -6.06 -4.23
N LEU A 45 1.05 -6.12 -5.54
CA LEU A 45 2.42 -6.29 -6.06
C LEU A 45 3.30 -5.07 -5.75
N VAL A 46 2.77 -3.86 -5.91
CA VAL A 46 3.48 -2.62 -5.53
C VAL A 46 3.76 -2.58 -4.02
N SER A 47 2.81 -3.00 -3.19
CA SER A 47 2.99 -3.03 -1.72
C SER A 47 4.06 -4.02 -1.29
N VAL A 48 4.13 -5.18 -1.93
CA VAL A 48 5.19 -6.18 -1.73
C VAL A 48 6.54 -5.62 -2.12
N ILE A 49 6.65 -4.98 -3.30
CA ILE A 49 7.91 -4.32 -3.74
C ILE A 49 8.36 -3.27 -2.72
N MET A 50 7.46 -2.38 -2.30
CA MET A 50 7.75 -1.35 -1.29
C MET A 50 8.23 -1.96 0.04
N THR A 51 7.62 -3.07 0.45
CA THR A 51 8.00 -3.80 1.67
C THR A 51 9.40 -4.40 1.55
N ILE A 52 9.73 -4.99 0.40
CA ILE A 52 11.07 -5.51 0.10
C ILE A 52 12.10 -4.37 0.16
N VAL A 53 11.80 -3.24 -0.48
CA VAL A 53 12.67 -2.05 -0.45
C VAL A 53 12.87 -1.55 0.99
N TYR A 54 11.80 -1.46 1.79
CA TYR A 54 11.90 -1.08 3.21
C TYR A 54 12.80 -2.04 3.99
N SER A 55 12.60 -3.35 3.81
CA SER A 55 13.33 -4.39 4.53
C SER A 55 14.82 -4.46 4.15
N LEU A 56 15.15 -4.28 2.87
CA LEU A 56 16.53 -4.35 2.40
C LEU A 56 17.34 -3.08 2.73
N TYR A 57 16.77 -1.90 2.48
CA TYR A 57 17.49 -0.62 2.55
C TYR A 57 17.38 0.07 3.91
N TYR A 58 16.18 0.10 4.49
CA TYR A 58 15.92 0.93 5.68
C TYR A 58 16.04 0.13 6.97
N LYS A 59 15.68 -1.16 7.00
CA LYS A 59 15.82 -2.01 8.20
C LYS A 59 17.24 -2.04 8.75
N LYS A 60 18.25 -1.99 7.87
CA LYS A 60 19.69 -2.04 8.21
C LYS A 60 20.27 -0.70 8.68
N LYS A 61 19.54 0.42 8.57
CA LYS A 61 20.05 1.75 8.97
C LYS A 61 19.98 1.93 10.49
N LYS A 62 20.97 2.62 11.07
CA LYS A 62 21.04 2.92 12.52
C LYS A 62 20.08 4.04 12.94
N SER A 63 19.76 4.98 12.05
CA SER A 63 18.88 6.12 12.35
C SER A 63 17.40 5.71 12.34
N GLU A 64 16.76 5.71 13.51
CA GLU A 64 15.32 5.44 13.64
C GLU A 64 14.46 6.51 12.94
N ASN A 65 14.90 7.77 12.95
CA ASN A 65 14.19 8.86 12.28
C ASN A 65 14.12 8.64 10.77
N MET A 66 15.19 8.15 10.15
CA MET A 66 15.16 7.83 8.71
C MET A 66 14.21 6.66 8.41
N LYS A 67 14.18 5.63 9.25
CA LYS A 67 13.23 4.51 9.11
C LYS A 67 11.78 4.98 9.20
N LYS A 68 11.46 5.82 10.18
CA LYS A 68 10.11 6.38 10.36
C LYS A 68 9.70 7.23 9.16
N LYS A 69 10.55 8.16 8.71
CA LYS A 69 10.29 8.99 7.53
C LYS A 69 10.07 8.15 6.27
N ALA A 70 10.92 7.17 6.02
CA ALA A 70 10.80 6.28 4.86
C ALA A 70 9.48 5.48 4.88
N PHE A 71 9.12 4.91 6.04
CA PHE A 71 7.86 4.21 6.22
C PHE A 71 6.65 5.13 5.96
N ILE A 72 6.64 6.34 6.53
CA ILE A 72 5.55 7.31 6.33
C ILE A 72 5.41 7.69 4.85
N ILE A 73 6.51 7.97 4.16
CA ILE A 73 6.50 8.31 2.74
C ILE A 73 5.97 7.14 1.90
N MET A 74 6.46 5.91 2.13
CA MET A 74 5.99 4.71 1.42
C MET A 74 4.51 4.43 1.68
N ALA A 75 4.05 4.60 2.92
CA ALA A 75 2.65 4.43 3.28
C ALA A 75 1.76 5.48 2.60
N LEU A 76 2.17 6.76 2.61
CA LEU A 76 1.47 7.83 1.91
C LEU A 76 1.39 7.58 0.41
N ILE A 77 2.46 7.10 -0.21
CA ILE A 77 2.47 6.72 -1.64
C ILE A 77 1.46 5.61 -1.90
N LEU A 78 1.42 4.55 -1.08
CA LEU A 78 0.46 3.46 -1.24
C LEU A 78 -0.99 3.92 -1.06
N ILE A 79 -1.25 4.79 -0.08
CA ILE A 79 -2.60 5.36 0.13
C ILE A 79 -3.00 6.23 -1.06
N ALA A 80 -2.11 7.13 -1.50
CA ALA A 80 -2.37 7.99 -2.66
C ALA A 80 -2.58 7.18 -3.93
N LEU A 81 -1.79 6.13 -4.17
CA LEU A 81 -1.97 5.22 -5.32
C LEU A 81 -3.30 4.48 -5.26
N ASN A 82 -3.68 3.97 -4.07
CA ASN A 82 -4.99 3.34 -3.89
C ASN A 82 -6.10 4.31 -4.28
N LEU A 83 -6.07 5.55 -3.79
CA LEU A 83 -7.09 6.56 -4.10
C LEU A 83 -7.08 6.97 -5.58
N LEU A 84 -5.90 7.20 -6.18
CA LEU A 84 -5.79 7.64 -7.58
C LEU A 84 -6.26 6.59 -8.59
N ILE A 85 -6.03 5.31 -8.28
CA ILE A 85 -6.33 4.19 -9.18
C ILE A 85 -7.73 3.62 -8.91
N PHE A 86 -8.31 3.90 -7.75
CA PHE A 86 -9.66 3.44 -7.42
C PHE A 86 -10.67 3.99 -8.43
N PRO A 87 -11.55 3.16 -8.99
CA PRO A 87 -12.56 3.61 -9.94
C PRO A 87 -13.60 4.50 -9.23
N HIS A 88 -13.35 5.81 -9.23
CA HIS A 88 -14.24 6.81 -8.66
C HIS A 88 -15.48 6.98 -9.56
N GLY A 89 -16.66 6.99 -8.91
CA GLY A 89 -17.97 7.36 -9.45
C GLY A 89 -17.98 8.67 -10.20
#